data_AF-A0A9E3SV76-F1
#
_entry.id   AF-A0A9E3SV76-F1
#
_cell.length_a   1.000
_cell.length_b   1.000
_cell.length_c   1.000
_cell.angle_alpha   90.00
_cell.angle_beta   90.00
_cell.angle_gamma   90.00
#
_symmetry.space_group_name_H-M   'P 1'
#
loop_
_entity.id
_entity.type
_entity.pdbx_description
1 polymer ?
#
loop_
_entity_poly.entity_id
_entity_poly.type
_entity_poly.pdbx_seq_one_letter_code
_entity_poly.pdbx_strand_id
1 'polypeptide(L)'
;QNGRTWECPNFFPLGDQWVLILSAHIGGKTGLVFYFVGRYEDHQFVPEVEGTLDHAYLYAPLTTQDDQGRRLLWGWLREGRPVPAQVEAGWSGVQSVPRMLTLLPDHHLGMEPVSELAAQRGSHHHYADIDLSTLAEHFTLEPGGRALDIEAEFTPGQQGTFGLNVLCAADDSEYTSILYDAQTQQLRIEREHSSLDERVDHQAHSAAHVLAPDEPLQLRILVDGSVIEVIANQRTSITSRVYPTRADSVAVRLVAHDSDGRLRSLHAWEIRSIWPA
;
A
#
# COMPACT_ATOMS: atom_id res chain seq x y z
N GLN A 1 -30.84 0.08 -7.48
CA GLN A 1 -29.62 0.90 -7.34
C GLN A 1 -29.22 0.89 -5.88
N ASN A 2 -28.06 0.34 -5.57
CA ASN A 2 -27.50 0.09 -4.23
C ASN A 2 -26.88 1.35 -3.59
N GLY A 3 -27.33 2.56 -3.97
CA GLY A 3 -26.80 3.82 -3.43
C GLY A 3 -25.35 4.14 -3.82
N ARG A 4 -24.80 3.44 -4.82
CA ARG A 4 -23.47 3.67 -5.39
C ARG A 4 -23.58 4.53 -6.65
N THR A 5 -22.85 5.63 -6.70
CA THR A 5 -22.59 6.42 -7.92
C THR A 5 -21.23 6.00 -8.46
N TRP A 6 -21.09 5.83 -9.77
CA TRP A 6 -19.84 5.43 -10.40
C TRP A 6 -19.16 6.63 -11.07
N GLU A 7 -17.88 6.81 -10.80
CA GLU A 7 -17.05 7.88 -11.34
C GLU A 7 -15.76 7.33 -11.94
N CYS A 8 -15.09 8.16 -12.74
CA CYS A 8 -13.76 7.91 -13.31
C CYS A 8 -13.61 6.54 -14.02
N PRO A 9 -14.51 6.18 -14.95
CA PRO A 9 -14.39 4.93 -15.69
C PRO A 9 -13.11 4.89 -16.51
N ASN A 10 -12.32 3.84 -16.33
CA ASN A 10 -11.22 3.48 -17.23
C ASN A 10 -11.55 2.13 -17.85
N PHE A 11 -11.58 2.05 -19.18
CA PHE A 11 -11.88 0.81 -19.91
C PHE A 11 -10.81 0.57 -20.97
N PHE A 12 -10.07 -0.53 -20.84
CA PHE A 12 -8.91 -0.80 -21.70
C PHE A 12 -8.61 -2.31 -21.83
N PRO A 13 -7.98 -2.74 -22.92
CA PRO A 13 -7.43 -4.08 -23.01
C PRO A 13 -6.15 -4.21 -22.18
N LEU A 14 -5.95 -5.37 -21.56
CA LEU A 14 -4.75 -5.76 -20.84
C LEU A 14 -4.51 -7.25 -21.09
N GLY A 15 -3.40 -7.59 -21.76
CA GLY A 15 -3.19 -8.97 -22.21
C GLY A 15 -4.29 -9.42 -23.18
N ASP A 16 -4.90 -10.56 -22.89
CA ASP A 16 -6.01 -11.16 -23.64
C ASP A 16 -7.41 -10.80 -23.08
N GLN A 17 -7.48 -9.97 -22.03
CA GLN A 17 -8.74 -9.55 -21.39
C GLN A 17 -8.99 -8.05 -21.52
N TRP A 18 -10.18 -7.63 -21.10
CA TRP A 18 -10.56 -6.24 -20.91
C TRP A 18 -10.74 -5.93 -19.43
N VAL A 19 -10.33 -4.73 -19.05
CA VAL A 19 -10.40 -4.25 -17.67
C VAL A 19 -11.27 -3.00 -17.61
N LEU A 20 -12.20 -2.97 -16.66
CA LEU A 20 -12.99 -1.80 -16.28
C LEU A 20 -12.66 -1.41 -14.84
N ILE A 21 -12.19 -0.18 -14.62
CA ILE A 21 -11.97 0.38 -13.28
C ILE A 21 -13.00 1.48 -13.04
N LEU A 22 -13.62 1.47 -11.86
CA LEU A 22 -14.64 2.43 -11.44
C LEU A 22 -14.40 2.90 -10.01
N SER A 23 -14.51 4.21 -9.80
CA SER A 23 -14.52 4.80 -8.46
C SER A 23 -15.94 4.86 -7.93
N ALA A 24 -16.21 4.25 -6.77
CA ALA A 24 -17.54 4.26 -6.19
C ALA A 24 -17.71 5.43 -5.22
N HIS A 25 -18.76 6.22 -5.39
CA HIS A 25 -19.29 7.14 -4.40
C HIS A 25 -20.42 6.42 -3.64
N ILE A 26 -20.33 6.32 -2.31
CA ILE A 26 -21.28 5.57 -1.49
C ILE A 26 -21.87 6.52 -0.44
N GLY A 27 -23.19 6.71 -0.47
CA GLY A 27 -23.87 7.57 0.50
C GLY A 27 -23.39 9.03 0.48
N GLY A 28 -23.03 9.55 -0.70
CA GLY A 28 -22.53 10.92 -0.87
C GLY A 28 -21.07 11.13 -0.47
N LYS A 29 -20.33 10.07 -0.12
CA LYS A 29 -18.90 10.11 0.21
C LYS A 29 -18.08 9.30 -0.77
N THR A 30 -16.81 9.65 -0.92
CA THR A 30 -15.85 8.83 -1.69
C THR A 30 -15.75 7.46 -1.03
N GLY A 31 -15.96 6.40 -1.81
CA GLY A 31 -15.91 5.00 -1.37
C GLY A 31 -14.57 4.36 -1.72
N LEU A 32 -14.64 3.14 -2.25
CA LEU A 32 -13.51 2.39 -2.77
C LEU A 32 -13.47 2.45 -4.30
N VAL A 33 -12.34 2.03 -4.85
CA VAL A 33 -12.17 1.81 -6.29
C VAL A 33 -12.28 0.32 -6.56
N PHE A 34 -13.13 -0.04 -7.51
CA PHE A 34 -13.35 -1.42 -7.94
C PHE A 34 -12.79 -1.61 -9.34
N TYR A 35 -12.34 -2.82 -9.63
CA TYR A 35 -12.00 -3.24 -10.98
C TYR A 35 -12.78 -4.49 -11.36
N PHE A 36 -12.98 -4.65 -12.65
CA PHE A 36 -13.57 -5.83 -13.26
C PHE A 36 -12.67 -6.28 -14.41
N VAL A 37 -12.43 -7.57 -14.52
CA VAL A 37 -11.73 -8.20 -15.65
C VAL A 37 -12.68 -9.14 -16.36
N GLY A 38 -12.63 -9.18 -17.68
CA GLY A 38 -13.42 -10.11 -18.47
C GLY A 38 -13.35 -9.84 -19.97
N ARG A 39 -14.34 -10.35 -20.70
CA ARG A 39 -14.37 -10.28 -22.16
C ARG A 39 -15.14 -9.06 -22.66
N TYR A 40 -14.74 -8.56 -23.82
CA TYR A 40 -15.46 -7.51 -24.54
C TYR A 40 -15.73 -7.98 -25.98
N GLU A 41 -17.00 -8.28 -26.25
CA GLU A 41 -17.47 -8.85 -27.51
C GLU A 41 -18.77 -8.16 -27.90
N ASP A 42 -19.00 -7.90 -29.19
CA ASP A 42 -20.24 -7.29 -29.69
C ASP A 42 -20.64 -5.99 -28.96
N HIS A 43 -19.65 -5.15 -28.65
CA HIS A 43 -19.80 -3.91 -27.88
C HIS A 43 -20.33 -4.08 -26.44
N GLN A 44 -20.26 -5.28 -25.89
CA GLN A 44 -20.70 -5.62 -24.55
C GLN A 44 -19.55 -6.16 -23.70
N PHE A 45 -19.37 -5.60 -22.51
CA PHE A 45 -18.43 -6.10 -21.52
C PHE A 45 -19.11 -7.14 -20.62
N VAL A 46 -18.49 -8.31 -20.50
CA VAL A 46 -18.94 -9.41 -19.64
C VAL A 46 -17.90 -9.60 -18.54
N PRO A 47 -18.12 -9.07 -17.32
CA PRO A 47 -17.18 -9.22 -16.22
C PRO A 47 -17.15 -10.67 -15.75
N GLU A 48 -15.95 -11.19 -15.54
CA GLU A 48 -15.69 -12.56 -15.06
C GLU A 48 -15.05 -12.53 -13.67
N VAL A 49 -14.26 -11.49 -13.38
CA VAL A 49 -13.61 -11.24 -12.09
C VAL A 49 -13.95 -9.83 -11.61
N GLU A 50 -14.19 -9.68 -10.31
CA GLU A 50 -14.34 -8.39 -9.62
C GLU A 50 -13.32 -8.32 -8.48
N GLY A 51 -12.75 -7.14 -8.26
CA GLY A 51 -11.87 -6.88 -7.12
C GLY A 51 -11.86 -5.43 -6.68
N THR A 52 -11.19 -5.19 -5.55
CA THR A 52 -10.92 -3.85 -5.03
C THR A 52 -9.51 -3.44 -5.45
N LEU A 53 -9.36 -2.26 -6.05
CA LEU A 53 -8.07 -1.77 -6.54
C LEU A 53 -7.17 -1.32 -5.38
N ASP A 54 -7.75 -0.65 -4.39
CA ASP A 54 -7.08 -0.24 -3.16
C ASP A 54 -8.10 -0.20 -2.02
N HIS A 55 -7.72 -0.74 -0.86
CA HIS A 55 -8.62 -0.89 0.27
C HIS A 55 -8.68 0.33 1.20
N ALA A 56 -8.06 1.45 0.80
CA ALA A 56 -7.99 2.65 1.63
C ALA A 56 -7.98 3.93 0.78
N TYR A 57 -6.93 4.76 0.83
CA TYR A 57 -6.99 6.17 0.44
C TYR A 57 -6.98 6.47 -1.06
N LEU A 58 -6.63 5.53 -1.92
CA LEU A 58 -6.55 5.75 -3.38
C LEU A 58 -7.96 5.90 -3.99
N TYR A 59 -8.16 6.93 -4.80
CA TYR A 59 -9.42 7.24 -5.46
C TYR A 59 -9.22 7.83 -6.86
N ALA A 60 -10.28 7.82 -7.68
CA ALA A 60 -10.32 8.46 -9.00
C ALA A 60 -9.10 8.18 -9.89
N PRO A 61 -8.68 6.90 -10.06
CA PRO A 61 -7.48 6.64 -10.83
C PRO A 61 -7.68 6.90 -12.32
N LEU A 62 -6.57 7.21 -12.96
CA LEU A 62 -6.47 7.31 -14.41
C LEU A 62 -5.36 6.39 -14.89
N THR A 63 -5.58 5.82 -16.07
CA THR A 63 -4.63 4.93 -16.71
C THR A 63 -4.20 5.45 -18.06
N THR A 64 -2.96 5.13 -18.45
CA THR A 64 -2.45 5.36 -19.80
C THR A 64 -1.60 4.19 -20.23
N GLN A 65 -1.43 4.04 -21.55
CA GLN A 65 -0.43 3.15 -22.10
C GLN A 65 0.80 3.97 -22.44
N ASP A 66 1.99 3.48 -22.09
CA ASP A 66 3.24 4.10 -22.51
C ASP A 66 3.71 3.58 -23.89
N ASP A 67 4.87 4.07 -24.34
CA ASP A 67 5.47 3.70 -25.63
C ASP A 67 6.00 2.26 -25.67
N GLN A 68 6.20 1.63 -24.50
CA GLN A 68 6.56 0.22 -24.34
C GLN A 68 5.33 -0.70 -24.26
N GLY A 69 4.13 -0.11 -24.30
CA GLY A 69 2.87 -0.84 -24.23
C GLY A 69 2.43 -1.22 -22.81
N ARG A 70 3.14 -0.78 -21.76
CA ARG A 70 2.77 -1.01 -20.35
C ARG A 70 1.53 -0.19 -20.02
N ARG A 71 0.63 -0.76 -19.21
CA ARG A 71 -0.51 -0.02 -18.65
C ARG A 71 -0.11 0.58 -17.32
N LEU A 72 -0.04 1.91 -17.26
CA LEU A 72 0.33 2.65 -16.07
C LEU A 72 -0.91 3.27 -15.41
N LEU A 73 -0.91 3.36 -14.09
CA LEU A 73 -1.99 3.90 -13.26
C LEU A 73 -1.45 4.91 -12.25
N TRP A 74 -2.17 6.02 -12.10
CA TRP A 74 -2.05 6.95 -10.98
C TRP A 74 -3.41 7.11 -10.32
N GLY A 75 -3.44 7.28 -9.01
CA GLY A 75 -4.65 7.59 -8.26
C GLY A 75 -4.48 8.82 -7.38
N TRP A 76 -5.55 9.60 -7.26
CA TRP A 76 -5.61 10.66 -6.27
C TRP A 76 -5.68 10.04 -4.87
N LEU A 77 -4.73 10.38 -4.02
CA LEU A 77 -4.76 10.01 -2.61
C LEU A 77 -5.59 11.04 -1.86
N ARG A 78 -6.70 10.56 -1.30
CA ARG A 78 -7.59 11.38 -0.48
C ARG A 78 -6.83 11.99 0.70
N GLU A 79 -7.41 13.03 1.28
CA GLU A 79 -6.82 13.73 2.40
C GLU A 79 -7.37 13.18 3.72
N GLY A 80 -6.48 12.82 4.65
CA GLY A 80 -6.81 12.36 6.00
C GLY A 80 -6.81 13.48 7.04
N ARG A 81 -6.56 14.73 6.62
CA ARG A 81 -6.69 15.94 7.45
C ARG A 81 -8.04 16.64 7.21
N PRO A 82 -8.61 17.31 8.22
CA PRO A 82 -9.75 18.19 8.04
C PRO A 82 -9.35 19.45 7.27
N VAL A 83 -10.30 20.10 6.59
CA VAL A 83 -10.04 21.27 5.72
C VAL A 83 -9.19 22.37 6.39
N PRO A 84 -9.43 22.80 7.64
CA PRO A 84 -8.58 23.80 8.29
C PRO A 84 -7.10 23.39 8.38
N ALA A 85 -6.83 22.13 8.73
CA ALA A 85 -5.46 21.60 8.80
C ALA A 85 -4.80 21.47 7.41
N GLN A 86 -5.59 21.28 6.35
CA GLN A 86 -5.09 21.33 4.97
C GLN A 86 -4.67 22.76 4.59
N VAL A 87 -5.48 23.76 4.97
CA VAL A 87 -5.18 25.18 4.75
C VAL A 87 -3.91 25.59 5.51
N GLU A 88 -3.78 25.18 6.77
CA GLU A 88 -2.58 25.40 7.58
C GLU A 88 -1.32 24.80 6.95
N ALA A 89 -1.43 23.61 6.36
CA ALA A 89 -0.32 22.98 5.67
C ALA A 89 0.03 23.62 4.31
N GLY A 90 -0.86 24.44 3.75
CA GLY A 90 -0.66 25.11 2.47
C GLY A 90 -0.87 24.24 1.22
N TRP A 91 -1.31 22.99 1.38
CA TRP A 91 -1.58 22.07 0.27
C TRP A 91 -2.56 20.96 0.68
N SER A 92 -3.21 20.34 -0.31
CA SER A 92 -4.16 19.24 -0.11
C SER A 92 -4.12 18.26 -1.27
N GLY A 93 -4.11 16.96 -0.94
CA GLY A 93 -4.09 15.89 -1.93
C GLY A 93 -2.73 15.70 -2.59
N VAL A 94 -2.44 14.45 -2.96
CA VAL A 94 -1.24 14.04 -3.70
C VAL A 94 -1.61 12.87 -4.61
N GLN A 95 -0.82 12.60 -5.64
CA GLN A 95 -0.98 11.41 -6.46
C GLN A 95 -0.21 10.24 -5.83
N SER A 96 -0.69 9.02 -6.04
CA SER A 96 0.09 7.81 -5.77
C SER A 96 1.36 7.78 -6.62
N VAL A 97 2.32 6.93 -6.26
CA VAL A 97 3.35 6.54 -7.22
C VAL A 97 2.72 5.92 -8.47
N PRO A 98 3.38 6.01 -9.64
CA PRO A 98 2.93 5.29 -10.82
C PRO A 98 2.97 3.79 -10.56
N ARG A 99 1.88 3.10 -10.90
CA ARG A 99 1.79 1.64 -10.81
C ARG A 99 1.66 1.03 -12.20
N MET A 100 2.44 0.00 -12.49
CA MET A 100 2.23 -0.84 -13.65
C MET A 100 1.14 -1.86 -13.34
N LEU A 101 0.16 -2.00 -14.24
CA LEU A 101 -0.89 -3.01 -14.15
C LEU A 101 -0.56 -4.25 -14.98
N THR A 102 -0.88 -5.41 -14.43
CA THR A 102 -0.69 -6.72 -15.07
C THR A 102 -1.93 -7.60 -14.85
N LEU A 103 -2.05 -8.69 -15.62
CA LEU A 103 -2.97 -9.76 -15.28
C LEU A 103 -2.21 -10.85 -14.53
N LEU A 104 -2.73 -11.23 -13.37
CA LEU A 104 -2.24 -12.37 -12.61
C LEU A 104 -2.74 -13.69 -13.22
N PRO A 105 -2.14 -14.85 -12.88
CA PRO A 105 -2.52 -16.14 -13.43
C PRO A 105 -3.98 -16.55 -13.18
N ASP A 106 -4.63 -16.01 -12.15
CA ASP A 106 -6.03 -16.22 -11.79
C ASP A 106 -6.98 -15.17 -12.43
N HIS A 107 -6.48 -14.39 -13.39
CA HIS A 107 -7.18 -13.29 -14.08
C HIS A 107 -7.54 -12.09 -13.19
N HIS A 108 -7.08 -12.05 -11.94
CA HIS A 108 -7.15 -10.82 -11.15
C HIS A 108 -6.16 -9.77 -11.66
N LEU A 109 -6.46 -8.51 -11.34
CA LEU A 109 -5.59 -7.39 -11.67
C LEU A 109 -4.41 -7.35 -10.70
N GLY A 110 -3.20 -7.47 -11.24
CA GLY A 110 -1.95 -7.25 -10.53
C GLY A 110 -1.48 -5.80 -10.65
N MET A 111 -0.73 -5.33 -9.67
CA MET A 111 -0.07 -4.03 -9.72
C MET A 111 1.25 -4.02 -8.96
N GLU A 112 2.20 -3.25 -9.47
CA GLU A 112 3.48 -2.97 -8.82
C GLU A 112 3.88 -1.52 -9.08
N PRO A 113 4.66 -0.86 -8.19
CA PRO A 113 5.30 0.41 -8.53
C PRO A 113 6.16 0.26 -9.78
N VAL A 114 6.20 1.30 -10.62
CA VAL A 114 7.03 1.26 -11.84
C VAL A 114 8.51 1.08 -11.52
N SER A 115 9.21 0.33 -12.38
CA SER A 115 10.64 0.03 -12.23
C SER A 115 11.53 1.27 -12.15
N GLU A 116 11.10 2.37 -12.76
CA GLU A 116 11.79 3.65 -12.80
C GLU A 116 11.98 4.26 -11.41
N LEU A 117 11.15 3.89 -10.44
CA LEU A 117 11.32 4.30 -9.05
C LEU A 117 12.67 3.85 -8.49
N ALA A 118 13.21 2.72 -8.98
CA ALA A 118 14.53 2.22 -8.59
C ALA A 118 15.65 3.22 -8.88
N ALA A 119 15.48 4.11 -9.87
CA ALA A 119 16.45 5.16 -10.15
C ALA A 119 16.57 6.18 -9.02
N GLN A 120 15.58 6.28 -8.13
CA GLN A 120 15.62 7.18 -6.97
C GLN A 120 16.19 6.53 -5.71
N ARG A 121 16.39 5.21 -5.70
CA ARG A 121 16.99 4.49 -4.57
C ARG A 121 18.40 5.00 -4.25
N GLY A 122 18.64 5.24 -2.98
CA GLY A 122 19.91 5.62 -2.39
C GLY A 122 20.56 4.46 -1.64
N SER A 123 20.99 4.73 -0.40
CA SER A 123 21.64 3.77 0.49
C SER A 123 20.80 2.49 0.63
N HIS A 124 21.43 1.33 0.47
CA HIS A 124 20.77 0.02 0.52
C HIS A 124 21.16 -0.75 1.77
N HIS A 125 20.17 -1.31 2.46
CA HIS A 125 20.35 -2.22 3.59
C HIS A 125 19.58 -3.51 3.35
N HIS A 126 20.14 -4.61 3.84
CA HIS A 126 19.58 -5.95 3.65
C HIS A 126 19.64 -6.77 4.94
N TYR A 127 18.53 -7.45 5.21
CA TYR A 127 18.34 -8.37 6.33
C TYR A 127 17.78 -9.67 5.78
N ALA A 128 18.19 -10.81 6.31
CA ALA A 128 17.68 -12.11 5.87
C ALA A 128 17.65 -13.11 7.02
N ASP A 129 16.79 -14.11 6.85
CA ASP A 129 16.71 -15.28 7.71
C ASP A 129 16.51 -14.98 9.21
N ILE A 130 15.59 -14.05 9.52
CA ILE A 130 15.27 -13.67 10.90
C ILE A 130 14.07 -14.47 11.38
N ASP A 131 14.28 -15.25 12.44
CA ASP A 131 13.23 -16.01 13.13
C ASP A 131 12.36 -15.09 13.99
N LEU A 132 11.08 -14.97 13.65
CA LEU A 132 10.17 -14.05 14.33
C LEU A 132 9.78 -14.52 15.73
N SER A 133 9.93 -15.81 16.04
CA SER A 133 9.62 -16.37 17.36
C SER A 133 10.63 -15.97 18.44
N THR A 134 11.80 -15.47 18.02
CA THR A 134 12.89 -15.03 18.91
C THR A 134 13.23 -13.55 18.73
N LEU A 135 12.35 -12.81 18.05
CA LEU A 135 12.58 -11.41 17.75
C LEU A 135 12.66 -10.58 19.03
N ALA A 136 13.69 -9.75 19.13
CA ALA A 136 13.79 -8.78 20.22
C ALA A 136 12.68 -7.71 20.09
N GLU A 137 12.16 -7.26 21.23
CA GLU A 137 11.07 -6.27 21.31
C GLU A 137 11.32 -5.00 20.49
N HIS A 138 12.58 -4.56 20.40
CA HIS A 138 13.00 -3.36 19.65
C HIS A 138 14.04 -3.70 18.56
N PHE A 139 13.65 -4.51 17.57
CA PHE A 139 14.50 -4.78 16.41
C PHE A 139 14.44 -3.63 15.39
N THR A 140 15.39 -2.70 15.46
CA THR A 140 15.45 -1.54 14.56
C THR A 140 16.16 -1.89 13.26
N LEU A 141 15.56 -1.47 12.14
CA LEU A 141 16.07 -1.63 10.80
C LEU A 141 16.64 -0.31 10.29
N GLU A 142 17.64 -0.41 9.42
CA GLU A 142 18.17 0.69 8.63
C GLU A 142 17.82 0.47 7.14
N PRO A 143 17.74 1.54 6.34
CA PRO A 143 17.75 2.92 6.77
C PRO A 143 16.42 3.30 7.46
N GLY A 144 16.50 4.12 8.51
CA GLY A 144 15.38 4.94 8.93
C GLY A 144 15.15 6.11 7.98
N GLY A 145 13.96 6.72 8.02
CA GLY A 145 13.67 7.92 7.25
C GLY A 145 12.18 8.15 7.02
N ARG A 146 11.88 9.26 6.34
CA ARG A 146 10.53 9.61 5.89
C ARG A 146 10.32 9.37 4.40
N ALA A 147 11.32 8.87 3.69
CA ALA A 147 11.30 8.58 2.27
C ALA A 147 12.01 7.25 2.04
N LEU A 148 11.27 6.14 2.04
CA LEU A 148 11.80 4.78 2.04
C LEU A 148 11.11 3.90 1.00
N ASP A 149 11.90 3.05 0.38
CA ASP A 149 11.47 1.97 -0.49
C ASP A 149 11.85 0.65 0.19
N ILE A 150 10.87 -0.18 0.53
CA ILE A 150 11.09 -1.42 1.28
C ILE A 150 10.45 -2.58 0.52
N GLU A 151 11.24 -3.61 0.28
CA GLU A 151 10.79 -4.92 -0.20
C GLU A 151 11.03 -5.93 0.93
N ALA A 152 9.99 -6.65 1.34
CA ALA A 152 10.10 -7.65 2.40
C ALA A 152 9.38 -8.94 1.99
N GLU A 153 10.04 -10.07 2.17
CA GLU A 153 9.47 -11.40 2.00
C GLU A 153 9.46 -12.14 3.33
N PHE A 154 8.30 -12.65 3.71
CA PHE A 154 8.09 -13.46 4.90
C PHE A 154 7.62 -14.86 4.53
N THR A 155 8.03 -15.85 5.32
CA THR A 155 7.28 -17.11 5.46
C THR A 155 6.32 -16.89 6.62
N PRO A 156 5.00 -16.77 6.38
CA PRO A 156 4.04 -16.76 7.47
C PRO A 156 4.10 -18.09 8.21
N GLY A 157 4.00 -18.03 9.53
CA GLY A 157 3.72 -19.20 10.35
C GLY A 157 2.22 -19.54 10.35
N GLN A 158 1.77 -20.32 11.33
CA GLN A 158 0.34 -20.64 11.49
C GLN A 158 -0.37 -19.67 12.45
N GLN A 159 0.38 -18.84 13.17
CA GLN A 159 -0.15 -17.96 14.19
C GLN A 159 0.60 -16.63 14.32
N GLY A 160 -0.02 -15.71 15.05
CA GLY A 160 0.58 -14.44 15.43
C GLY A 160 0.45 -13.37 14.36
N THR A 161 0.91 -12.19 14.74
CA THR A 161 1.00 -11.03 13.85
C THR A 161 2.46 -10.64 13.66
N PHE A 162 2.80 -10.15 12.47
CA PHE A 162 4.14 -9.67 12.17
C PHE A 162 4.13 -8.64 11.07
N GLY A 163 5.20 -7.87 10.96
CA GLY A 163 5.36 -6.87 9.91
C GLY A 163 6.33 -5.78 10.33
N LEU A 164 6.05 -4.55 9.93
CA LEU A 164 6.93 -3.40 10.17
C LEU A 164 6.16 -2.27 10.85
N ASN A 165 6.78 -1.66 11.86
CA ASN A 165 6.42 -0.31 12.28
C ASN A 165 7.32 0.68 11.54
N VAL A 166 6.74 1.70 10.91
CA VAL A 166 7.46 2.76 10.19
C VAL A 166 7.16 4.12 10.81
N LEU A 167 8.04 5.09 10.55
CA LEU A 167 7.94 6.45 11.08
C LEU A 167 7.88 6.45 12.61
N CYS A 168 8.65 5.56 13.24
CA CYS A 168 8.68 5.40 14.69
C CYS A 168 9.48 6.54 15.33
N ALA A 169 8.88 7.20 16.33
CA ALA A 169 9.60 8.04 17.27
C ALA A 169 10.49 7.18 18.18
N ALA A 170 11.56 7.79 18.73
CA ALA A 170 12.53 7.06 19.55
C ALA A 170 11.92 6.45 20.83
N ASP A 171 10.84 7.03 21.35
CA ASP A 171 10.12 6.64 22.57
C ASP A 171 8.75 6.00 22.30
N ASP A 172 8.49 5.63 21.04
CA ASP A 172 7.28 4.93 20.60
C ASP A 172 5.98 5.75 20.73
N SER A 173 6.09 7.07 20.93
CA SER A 173 4.90 7.94 21.00
C SER A 173 4.20 8.09 19.65
N GLU A 174 4.93 7.93 18.55
CA GLU A 174 4.39 7.92 17.18
C GLU A 174 4.96 6.73 16.41
N TYR A 175 4.11 6.03 15.65
CA TYR A 175 4.49 5.02 14.66
C TYR A 175 3.26 4.61 13.84
N THR A 176 3.47 4.02 12.67
CA THR A 176 2.39 3.34 11.91
C THR A 176 2.75 1.88 11.72
N SER A 177 1.85 0.97 12.09
CA SER A 177 2.08 -0.47 11.99
C SER A 177 1.53 -1.01 10.67
N ILE A 178 2.35 -1.74 9.92
CA ILE A 178 1.98 -2.51 8.73
C ILE A 178 2.09 -3.98 9.12
N LEU A 179 0.96 -4.62 9.37
CA LEU A 179 0.91 -5.94 10.00
C LEU A 179 0.17 -6.94 9.13
N TYR A 180 0.65 -8.18 9.13
CA TYR A 180 -0.06 -9.34 8.63
C TYR A 180 -0.40 -10.26 9.80
N ASP A 181 -1.66 -10.69 9.85
CA ASP A 181 -2.20 -11.61 10.84
C ASP A 181 -2.34 -13.00 10.19
N ALA A 182 -1.53 -13.96 10.65
CA ALA A 182 -1.43 -15.27 10.01
C ALA A 182 -2.70 -16.11 10.18
N GLN A 183 -3.43 -15.94 11.29
CA GLN A 183 -4.65 -16.70 11.58
C GLN A 183 -5.84 -16.20 10.77
N THR A 184 -6.01 -14.88 10.69
CA THR A 184 -7.15 -14.26 9.99
C THR A 184 -6.86 -13.95 8.53
N GLN A 185 -5.60 -14.10 8.10
CA GLN A 185 -5.10 -13.77 6.77
C GLN A 185 -5.50 -12.35 6.35
N GLN A 186 -5.23 -11.39 7.23
CA GLN A 186 -5.52 -9.97 7.03
C GLN A 186 -4.21 -9.18 6.98
N LEU A 187 -4.08 -8.34 5.96
CA LEU A 187 -3.10 -7.26 5.93
C LEU A 187 -3.77 -6.01 6.53
N ARG A 188 -3.06 -5.32 7.44
CA ARG A 188 -3.57 -4.15 8.15
C ARG A 188 -2.55 -3.02 8.17
N ILE A 189 -3.05 -1.80 8.09
CA ILE A 189 -2.29 -0.59 8.43
C ILE A 189 -2.98 0.04 9.64
N GLU A 190 -2.34 -0.05 10.80
CA GLU A 190 -2.84 0.49 12.06
C GLU A 190 -2.25 1.89 12.28
N ARG A 191 -3.14 2.85 12.51
CA ARG A 191 -2.83 4.29 12.46
C ARG A 191 -3.16 5.01 13.78
N GLU A 192 -3.53 4.27 14.82
CA GLU A 192 -3.86 4.82 16.14
C GLU A 192 -2.72 5.70 16.67
N HIS A 193 -1.48 5.24 16.55
CA HIS A 193 -0.28 5.96 16.97
C HIS A 193 0.41 6.74 15.84
N SER A 194 -0.21 6.92 14.67
CA SER A 194 0.48 7.51 13.51
C SER A 194 0.74 9.02 13.60
N SER A 195 0.15 9.69 14.59
CA SER A 195 0.28 11.14 14.83
C SER A 195 -0.06 11.49 16.28
N LEU A 196 0.52 12.56 16.81
CA LEU A 196 0.04 13.21 18.04
C LEU A 196 -1.04 14.29 17.77
N ASP A 197 -1.32 14.62 16.51
CA ASP A 197 -2.37 15.57 16.15
C ASP A 197 -3.73 14.89 16.05
N GLU A 198 -4.53 14.94 17.12
CA GLU A 198 -5.86 14.33 17.21
C GLU A 198 -6.87 14.82 16.14
N ARG A 199 -6.55 15.88 15.38
CA ARG A 199 -7.41 16.39 14.31
C ARG A 199 -7.39 15.49 13.08
N VAL A 200 -6.36 14.67 12.88
CA VAL A 200 -6.21 13.84 11.69
C VAL A 200 -6.98 12.53 11.82
N ASP A 201 -7.21 11.85 10.70
CA ASP A 201 -7.80 10.52 10.73
C ASP A 201 -6.79 9.48 11.26
N HIS A 202 -7.20 8.68 12.23
CA HIS A 202 -6.42 7.58 12.83
C HIS A 202 -7.03 6.19 12.52
N GLN A 203 -8.09 6.11 11.72
CA GLN A 203 -8.76 4.85 11.44
C GLN A 203 -7.82 3.86 10.77
N ALA A 204 -7.77 2.64 11.30
CA ALA A 204 -7.03 1.54 10.69
C ALA A 204 -7.66 1.10 9.36
N HIS A 205 -6.82 0.56 8.48
CA HIS A 205 -7.25 -0.07 7.22
C HIS A 205 -6.93 -1.55 7.24
N SER A 206 -7.77 -2.35 6.62
CA SER A 206 -7.53 -3.78 6.48
C SER A 206 -8.01 -4.30 5.13
N ALA A 207 -7.35 -5.34 4.67
CA ALA A 207 -7.73 -6.11 3.51
C ALA A 207 -7.51 -7.60 3.78
N ALA A 208 -8.45 -8.43 3.32
CA ALA A 208 -8.23 -9.85 3.27
C ALA A 208 -7.09 -10.13 2.27
N HIS A 209 -6.10 -10.88 2.72
CA HIS A 209 -4.96 -11.30 1.91
C HIS A 209 -4.70 -12.79 2.18
N VAL A 210 -5.49 -13.63 1.52
CA VAL A 210 -5.45 -15.08 1.68
C VAL A 210 -4.26 -15.66 0.94
N LEU A 211 -3.27 -16.14 1.69
CA LEU A 211 -2.11 -16.86 1.15
C LEU A 211 -2.45 -18.35 0.98
N ALA A 212 -2.02 -18.93 -0.13
CA ALA A 212 -2.02 -20.38 -0.31
C ALA A 212 -1.01 -21.05 0.66
N PRO A 213 -1.12 -22.37 0.92
CA PRO A 213 -0.12 -23.09 1.69
C PRO A 213 1.28 -22.85 1.11
N ASP A 214 2.23 -22.53 1.99
CA ASP A 214 3.64 -22.23 1.66
C ASP A 214 3.86 -21.02 0.73
N GLU A 215 2.82 -20.26 0.38
CA GLU A 215 2.95 -19.00 -0.35
C GLU A 215 3.60 -17.96 0.58
N PRO A 216 4.76 -17.38 0.20
CA PRO A 216 5.36 -16.31 0.99
C PRO A 216 4.51 -15.05 0.92
N LEU A 217 4.50 -14.28 2.00
CA LEU A 217 3.99 -12.91 1.97
C LEU A 217 5.09 -12.02 1.39
N GLN A 218 4.83 -11.38 0.25
CA GLN A 218 5.72 -10.41 -0.37
C GLN A 218 5.11 -9.03 -0.22
N LEU A 219 5.80 -8.13 0.47
CA LEU A 219 5.38 -6.76 0.69
C LEU A 219 6.30 -5.81 -0.06
N ARG A 220 5.70 -4.94 -0.86
CA ARG A 220 6.31 -3.70 -1.35
C ARG A 220 5.72 -2.53 -0.57
N ILE A 221 6.55 -1.84 0.20
CA ILE A 221 6.16 -0.73 1.08
C ILE A 221 6.92 0.51 0.64
N LEU A 222 6.19 1.57 0.32
CA LEU A 222 6.75 2.89 0.04
C LEU A 222 6.30 3.84 1.14
N VAL A 223 7.26 4.50 1.78
CA VAL A 223 7.02 5.56 2.75
C VAL A 223 7.47 6.87 2.12
N ASP A 224 6.61 7.88 2.05
CA ASP A 224 6.97 9.21 1.55
C ASP A 224 6.21 10.30 2.30
N GLY A 225 6.87 10.89 3.29
CA GLY A 225 6.44 12.03 4.10
C GLY A 225 5.15 11.76 4.88
N SER A 226 4.01 11.87 4.18
CA SER A 226 2.65 11.68 4.71
C SER A 226 1.88 10.54 4.04
N VAL A 227 2.57 9.69 3.28
CA VAL A 227 2.00 8.59 2.50
C VAL A 227 2.71 7.29 2.85
N ILE A 228 1.93 6.22 3.00
CA ILE A 228 2.41 4.85 3.02
C ILE A 228 1.62 4.06 1.96
N GLU A 229 2.30 3.52 0.96
CA GLU A 229 1.70 2.62 -0.04
C GLU A 229 2.21 1.19 0.19
N VAL A 230 1.29 0.26 0.47
CA VAL A 230 1.62 -1.16 0.69
C VAL A 230 0.95 -2.00 -0.39
N ILE A 231 1.74 -2.78 -1.12
CA ILE A 231 1.27 -3.75 -2.11
C ILE A 231 1.76 -5.13 -1.69
N ALA A 232 0.83 -6.06 -1.46
CA ALA A 232 1.11 -7.44 -1.06
C ALA A 232 0.86 -8.40 -2.23
N ASN A 233 1.85 -9.24 -2.53
CA ASN A 233 1.88 -10.25 -3.60
C ASN A 233 1.31 -9.71 -4.93
N GLN A 234 1.57 -8.43 -5.23
CA GLN A 234 1.07 -7.70 -6.41
C GLN A 234 -0.47 -7.59 -6.51
N ARG A 235 -1.23 -8.17 -5.58
CA ARG A 235 -2.69 -8.37 -5.71
C ARG A 235 -3.52 -7.56 -4.72
N THR A 236 -2.96 -7.19 -3.58
CA THR A 236 -3.66 -6.44 -2.53
C THR A 236 -2.94 -5.13 -2.27
N SER A 237 -3.63 -4.00 -2.46
CA SER A 237 -3.09 -2.67 -2.17
C SER A 237 -3.83 -2.02 -1.01
N ILE A 238 -3.07 -1.43 -0.09
CA ILE A 238 -3.58 -0.52 0.95
C ILE A 238 -2.73 0.74 0.92
N THR A 239 -3.33 1.85 0.50
CA THR A 239 -2.69 3.17 0.53
C THR A 239 -3.18 3.96 1.73
N SER A 240 -2.27 4.51 2.52
CA SER A 240 -2.59 5.23 3.76
C SER A 240 -2.00 6.63 3.73
N ARG A 241 -2.73 7.58 4.31
CA ARG A 241 -2.17 8.88 4.71
C ARG A 241 -1.78 8.83 6.17
N VAL A 242 -0.63 9.40 6.53
CA VAL A 242 -0.13 9.48 7.91
C VAL A 242 0.48 10.85 8.15
N TYR A 243 0.46 11.35 9.38
CA TYR A 243 0.87 12.73 9.68
C TYR A 243 1.73 12.79 10.95
N PRO A 244 2.88 12.09 11.01
CA PRO A 244 3.72 12.14 12.21
C PRO A 244 4.22 13.56 12.41
N THR A 245 4.04 14.03 13.65
CA THR A 245 4.28 15.41 14.08
C THR A 245 5.70 15.62 14.58
N ARG A 246 6.37 14.56 15.04
CA ARG A 246 7.73 14.67 15.55
C ARG A 246 8.76 14.56 14.44
N ALA A 247 9.85 15.29 14.62
CA ALA A 247 10.98 15.29 13.69
C ALA A 247 11.79 13.98 13.76
N ASP A 248 11.76 13.29 14.90
CA ASP A 248 12.46 12.02 15.14
C ASP A 248 11.61 10.77 14.81
N SER A 249 10.39 10.95 14.29
CA SER A 249 9.54 9.86 13.77
C SER A 249 10.07 9.31 12.45
N VAL A 250 11.21 8.61 12.52
CA VAL A 250 11.98 8.15 11.36
C VAL A 250 12.40 6.69 11.44
N ALA A 251 12.37 6.05 12.61
CA ALA A 251 12.85 4.69 12.73
C ALA A 251 11.90 3.69 12.04
N VAL A 252 12.47 2.59 11.57
CA VAL A 252 11.74 1.43 11.09
C VAL A 252 12.04 0.26 12.02
N ARG A 253 11.02 -0.51 12.42
CA ARG A 253 11.20 -1.66 13.29
C ARG A 253 10.51 -2.89 12.72
N LEU A 254 11.22 -4.00 12.75
CA LEU A 254 10.62 -5.32 12.55
C LEU A 254 9.84 -5.67 13.82
N VAL A 255 8.59 -6.07 13.67
CA VAL A 255 7.72 -6.42 14.80
C VAL A 255 7.07 -7.78 14.58
N ALA A 256 6.88 -8.50 15.68
CA ALA A 256 6.21 -9.79 15.71
C ALA A 256 5.58 -10.00 17.10
N HIS A 257 4.37 -10.55 17.13
CA HIS A 257 3.65 -10.91 18.36
C HIS A 257 3.14 -12.34 18.22
N ASP A 258 3.63 -13.23 19.08
CA ASP A 258 3.30 -14.66 19.10
C ASP A 258 3.43 -15.35 17.72
N SER A 259 4.33 -14.84 16.87
CA SER A 259 4.54 -15.33 15.51
C SER A 259 5.56 -16.45 15.49
N ASP A 260 5.22 -17.54 14.82
CA ASP A 260 6.09 -18.65 14.45
C ASP A 260 6.63 -18.51 13.00
N GLY A 261 6.45 -17.34 12.39
CA GLY A 261 6.93 -17.04 11.05
C GLY A 261 8.41 -16.69 10.96
N ARG A 262 8.85 -16.34 9.76
CA ARG A 262 10.24 -15.96 9.45
C ARG A 262 10.27 -14.83 8.44
N LEU A 263 11.12 -13.82 8.68
CA LEU A 263 11.52 -12.90 7.62
C LEU A 263 12.58 -13.61 6.76
N ARG A 264 12.27 -13.88 5.48
CA ARG A 264 13.21 -14.49 4.54
C ARG A 264 14.23 -13.46 4.06
N SER A 265 13.76 -12.31 3.63
CA SER A 265 14.58 -11.22 3.12
C SER A 265 13.86 -9.90 3.31
N LEU A 266 14.60 -8.85 3.64
CA LEU A 266 14.15 -7.47 3.61
C LEU A 266 15.25 -6.62 2.98
N HIS A 267 14.87 -5.87 1.97
CA HIS A 267 15.69 -4.84 1.37
C HIS A 267 15.04 -3.48 1.62
N ALA A 268 15.83 -2.52 2.09
CA ALA A 268 15.36 -1.16 2.32
C ALA A 268 16.31 -0.15 1.71
N TRP A 269 15.74 0.86 1.05
CA TRP A 269 16.46 1.96 0.43
C TRP A 269 15.90 3.29 0.88
N GLU A 270 16.78 4.27 1.12
CA GLU A 270 16.38 5.67 1.12
C GLU A 270 15.90 6.06 -0.29
N ILE A 271 14.86 6.89 -0.40
CA ILE A 271 14.41 7.46 -1.67
C ILE A 271 14.86 8.92 -1.74
N ARG A 272 15.48 9.29 -2.86
CA ARG A 272 15.88 10.67 -3.13
C ARG A 272 14.68 11.55 -3.52
N SER A 273 14.72 12.80 -3.08
CA SER A 273 13.73 13.82 -3.46
C SER A 273 13.69 14.02 -4.98
N ILE A 274 12.49 14.06 -5.54
CA ILE A 274 12.26 14.46 -6.95
C ILE A 274 12.23 15.98 -7.13
N TRP A 275 12.19 16.73 -6.04
CA TRP A 275 12.25 18.20 -6.05
C TRP A 275 13.71 18.67 -6.02
N PRO A 276 14.03 19.75 -6.76
CA PRO A 276 15.34 20.38 -6.66
C PRO A 276 15.62 20.84 -5.23
N ALA A 277 16.89 20.72 -4.82
CA ALA A 277 17.39 21.21 -3.54
C ALA A 277 17.45 22.75 -3.48
#